data_AF-A0A069DWQ7-F1
#
_entry.id   AF-A0A069DWQ7-F1
#
_cell.length_a   1.000
_cell.length_b   1.000
_cell.length_c   1.000
_cell.angle_alpha   90.00
_cell.angle_beta   90.00
_cell.angle_gamma   90.00
#
_symmetry.space_group_name_H-M   'P 1'
#
loop_
_entity.id
_entity.type
_entity.pdbx_description
1 polymer ?
#
loop_
_entity_poly.entity_id
_entity_poly.type
_entity_poly.pdbx_seq_one_letter_code
_entity_poly.pdbx_strand_id
1 'polypeptide(L)'
;MPRGKYTNHKGRSRRFTSAEELEEQRRQEERNRQRKLERGSDSSSEEDEQAAGDKSEEGSSEESDSDEGPHKAKGVENLIEVQNPNRAPQRNKKVTAINEAEAKPELSRREREEIEKQRATAHYNMLHAKGKTAQARADLARLAIVKQQREEAAKRREAEKLEKEAAKQSKNAQTLKALGKKSE
;
A
#
# COMPACT_ATOMS: atom_id res chain seq x y z
N MET A 1 -9.31 35.74 29.65
CA MET A 1 -10.16 34.94 28.75
C MET A 1 -9.61 33.54 28.67
N PRO A 2 -10.39 32.47 28.89
CA PRO A 2 -9.88 31.12 28.96
C PRO A 2 -9.57 30.60 27.56
N ARG A 3 -8.30 30.30 27.28
CA ARG A 3 -7.91 29.57 26.07
C ARG A 3 -8.02 28.09 26.40
N GLY A 4 -9.04 27.43 25.85
CA GLY A 4 -9.24 25.99 26.06
C GLY A 4 -8.01 25.17 25.63
N LYS A 5 -7.80 24.02 26.29
CA LYS A 5 -6.68 23.10 26.11
C LYS A 5 -6.54 22.56 24.67
N TYR A 6 -7.60 22.64 23.86
CA TYR A 6 -7.66 22.08 22.52
C TYR A 6 -7.74 23.16 21.44
N THR A 7 -6.98 22.97 20.36
CA THR A 7 -6.99 23.84 19.20
C THR A 7 -8.31 23.65 18.43
N ASN A 8 -9.10 24.72 18.32
CA ASN A 8 -10.34 24.71 17.54
C ASN A 8 -10.01 24.82 16.04
N HIS A 9 -10.23 23.73 15.31
CA HIS A 9 -9.98 23.65 13.87
C HIS A 9 -11.19 24.11 13.03
N LYS A 10 -12.28 24.53 13.66
CA LYS A 10 -13.51 24.94 12.98
C LYS A 10 -13.30 26.25 12.23
N GLY A 11 -13.52 26.23 10.91
CA GLY A 11 -13.34 27.39 10.02
C GLY A 11 -11.95 27.53 9.40
N ARG A 12 -11.00 26.61 9.67
CA ARG A 12 -9.70 26.60 8.99
C ARG A 12 -9.85 26.08 7.56
N SER A 13 -9.16 26.68 6.59
CA SER A 13 -9.17 26.20 5.20
C SER A 13 -8.69 24.74 5.17
N ARG A 14 -9.44 23.86 4.52
CA ARG A 14 -9.02 22.46 4.32
C ARG A 14 -7.80 22.47 3.39
N ARG A 15 -6.63 22.16 3.93
CA ARG A 15 -5.42 21.91 3.14
C ARG A 15 -5.37 20.40 2.90
N PHE A 16 -5.25 20.00 1.64
CA PHE A 16 -4.92 18.62 1.29
C PHE A 16 -3.41 18.47 1.43
N THR A 17 -2.95 17.40 2.07
CA THR A 17 -1.53 17.07 2.09
C THR A 17 -1.07 16.85 0.65
N SER A 18 0.04 17.49 0.27
CA SER A 18 0.61 17.30 -1.06
C SER A 18 1.25 15.90 -1.14
N ALA A 19 1.38 15.35 -2.35
CA ALA A 19 2.02 14.05 -2.54
C ALA A 19 3.47 14.06 -2.03
N GLU A 20 4.17 15.17 -2.22
CA GLU A 20 5.53 15.40 -1.71
C GLU A 20 5.58 15.41 -0.18
N GLU A 21 4.60 16.04 0.48
CA GLU A 21 4.50 16.09 1.94
C GLU A 21 4.17 14.72 2.57
N LEU A 22 3.38 13.89 1.88
CA LEU A 22 3.11 12.50 2.30
C LEU A 22 4.35 11.61 2.17
N GLU A 23 5.11 11.76 1.08
CA GLU A 23 6.35 11.01 0.87
C GLU A 23 7.42 11.43 1.88
N GLU A 24 7.49 12.72 2.20
CA GLU A 24 8.40 13.24 3.21
C GLU A 24 8.02 12.77 4.62
N GLN A 25 6.73 12.70 4.97
CA GLN A 25 6.27 12.08 6.21
C GLN A 25 6.71 10.61 6.30
N ARG A 26 6.48 9.82 5.25
CA ARG A 26 6.89 8.41 5.20
C ARG A 26 8.41 8.27 5.38
N ARG A 27 9.20 9.12 4.73
CA ARG A 27 10.67 9.12 4.86
C ARG A 27 11.11 9.49 6.27
N GLN A 28 10.42 10.42 6.93
CA GLN A 28 10.71 10.78 8.32
C GLN A 28 10.36 9.65 9.29
N GLU A 29 9.24 8.99 9.10
CA GLU A 29 8.84 7.81 9.89
C GLU A 29 9.82 6.66 9.74
N GLU A 30 10.28 6.39 8.52
CA GLU A 30 11.27 5.36 8.23
C GLU A 30 12.62 5.68 8.90
N ARG A 31 13.08 6.94 8.82
CA ARG A 31 14.27 7.41 9.54
C ARG A 31 14.11 7.29 11.06
N ASN A 32 12.94 7.61 11.59
CA ASN A 32 12.67 7.49 13.03
C ASN A 32 12.64 6.03 13.46
N ARG A 33 12.08 5.14 12.65
CA ARG A 33 12.09 3.69 12.87
C ARG A 33 13.50 3.12 12.85
N GLN A 34 14.32 3.53 11.87
CA GLN A 34 15.73 3.17 11.81
C GLN A 34 16.48 3.65 13.06
N ARG A 35 16.27 4.90 13.51
CA ARG A 35 16.86 5.41 14.75
C ARG A 35 16.42 4.62 15.99
N LYS A 36 15.15 4.18 16.06
CA LYS A 36 14.65 3.34 17.15
C LYS A 36 15.29 1.94 17.14
N LEU A 37 15.52 1.37 15.96
CA LEU A 37 16.21 0.08 15.79
C LEU A 37 17.69 0.18 16.15
N GLU A 38 18.37 1.24 15.70
CA GLU A 38 19.79 1.49 15.97
C GLU A 38 20.06 1.80 17.44
N ARG A 39 19.12 2.49 18.12
CA ARG A 39 19.27 2.87 19.53
C ARG A 39 18.97 1.73 20.52
N GLY A 40 18.49 0.58 20.02
CA GLY A 40 18.07 -0.54 20.87
C GLY A 40 16.79 -0.19 21.65
N SER A 41 15.85 -1.13 21.67
CA SER A 41 14.58 -1.01 22.39
C SER A 41 14.77 -1.00 23.91
N ASP A 42 15.17 0.15 24.48
CA ASP A 42 15.08 0.42 25.92
C ASP A 42 14.46 1.81 26.15
N SER A 43 13.14 1.88 25.97
CA SER A 43 12.30 2.93 26.56
C SER A 43 10.85 2.45 26.49
N SER A 44 10.40 1.84 27.59
CA SER A 44 9.00 1.52 27.84
C SER A 44 8.20 2.76 28.22
N SER A 45 6.92 2.72 27.86
CA SER A 45 5.75 3.46 28.39
C SER A 45 5.22 4.71 27.66
N GLU A 46 4.05 4.47 27.04
CA GLU A 46 2.77 5.18 27.22
C GLU A 46 2.51 6.47 26.41
N GLU A 47 1.77 6.35 25.31
CA GLU A 47 0.31 6.62 25.23
C GLU A 47 -0.24 6.43 23.80
N ASP A 48 -1.48 5.94 23.75
CA ASP A 48 -2.47 5.91 22.66
C ASP A 48 -2.45 4.80 21.57
N GLU A 49 -3.47 3.93 21.70
CA GLU A 49 -3.92 2.89 20.78
C GLU A 49 -4.59 3.49 19.53
N GLN A 50 -4.39 2.87 18.36
CA GLN A 50 -5.46 2.27 17.55
C GLN A 50 -4.95 1.82 16.17
N ALA A 51 -5.57 0.74 15.68
CA ALA A 51 -5.54 0.18 14.33
C ALA A 51 -4.44 -0.85 14.01
N ALA A 52 -4.76 -2.09 14.39
CA ALA A 52 -4.94 -3.22 13.48
C ALA A 52 -3.88 -3.50 12.40
N GLY A 53 -3.33 -4.71 12.47
CA GLY A 53 -3.23 -5.54 11.27
C GLY A 53 -1.85 -6.08 10.97
N ASP A 54 -1.73 -7.37 11.26
CA ASP A 54 -1.06 -8.37 10.42
C ASP A 54 0.40 -8.72 10.70
N LYS A 55 0.57 -10.03 10.71
CA LYS A 55 1.77 -10.80 10.99
C LYS A 55 2.79 -10.63 9.86
N SER A 56 4.06 -10.63 10.24
CA SER A 56 5.06 -11.34 9.44
C SER A 56 6.18 -11.80 10.35
N GLU A 57 6.18 -13.10 10.60
CA GLU A 57 7.33 -13.82 11.13
C GLU A 57 8.40 -13.92 10.04
N GLU A 58 9.62 -13.55 10.44
CA GLU A 58 10.85 -14.33 10.34
C GLU A 58 11.36 -14.85 8.99
N GLY A 59 12.66 -14.67 8.78
CA GLY A 59 13.43 -15.26 7.69
C GLY A 59 14.92 -15.22 7.98
N SER A 60 15.35 -15.67 9.16
CA SER A 60 16.75 -15.98 9.42
C SER A 60 17.00 -17.43 9.00
N SER A 61 17.52 -17.58 7.80
CA SER A 61 17.94 -18.83 7.19
C SER A 61 19.27 -19.28 7.82
N GLU A 62 19.20 -20.19 8.79
CA GLU A 62 20.37 -20.97 9.21
C GLU A 62 20.31 -22.32 8.50
N GLU A 63 21.12 -22.44 7.46
CA GLU A 63 21.44 -23.69 6.77
C GLU A 63 22.05 -24.68 7.78
N SER A 64 21.32 -25.74 8.13
CA SER A 64 21.90 -26.88 8.82
C SER A 64 21.66 -28.14 8.00
N ASP A 65 22.70 -28.42 7.22
CA ASP A 65 23.01 -29.62 6.47
C ASP A 65 22.60 -30.89 7.24
N SER A 66 21.68 -31.66 6.67
CA SER A 66 21.12 -32.88 7.25
C SER A 66 22.01 -34.06 6.93
N ASP A 67 23.02 -34.29 7.78
CA ASP A 67 23.82 -35.53 7.76
C ASP A 67 23.09 -36.65 8.53
N GLU A 68 22.82 -37.72 7.80
CA GLU A 68 22.01 -38.88 8.16
C GLU A 68 22.74 -39.76 9.20
N GLY A 69 22.31 -39.70 10.47
CA GLY A 69 22.78 -40.64 11.48
C GLY A 69 22.08 -40.50 12.84
N PRO A 70 22.09 -41.54 13.69
CA PRO A 70 21.43 -41.53 14.98
C PRO A 70 22.10 -40.49 15.90
N HIS A 71 21.52 -39.29 15.98
CA HIS A 71 22.00 -38.26 16.87
C HIS A 71 21.84 -38.72 18.32
N LYS A 72 22.96 -38.82 19.04
CA LYS A 72 22.97 -38.88 20.50
C LYS A 72 22.36 -37.56 20.99
N ALA A 73 21.26 -37.63 21.74
CA ALA A 73 20.58 -36.44 22.24
C ALA A 73 21.59 -35.48 22.89
N LYS A 74 21.57 -34.23 22.48
CA LYS A 74 22.55 -33.24 22.91
C LYS A 74 21.98 -32.51 24.12
N GLY A 75 22.69 -32.54 25.24
CA GLY A 75 22.32 -31.78 26.44
C GLY A 75 21.07 -32.31 27.16
N VAL A 76 20.14 -31.42 27.50
CA VAL A 76 19.03 -31.64 28.44
C VAL A 76 17.76 -32.17 27.75
N GLU A 77 17.79 -32.38 26.44
CA GLU A 77 16.63 -32.75 25.60
C GLU A 77 15.87 -34.01 26.06
N ASN A 78 16.56 -34.94 26.75
CA ASN A 78 15.97 -36.17 27.29
C ASN A 78 15.64 -36.12 28.79
N LEU A 79 16.02 -35.05 29.50
CA LEU A 79 15.82 -34.96 30.95
C LEU A 79 14.40 -34.50 31.33
N ILE A 80 13.70 -33.84 30.40
CA ILE A 80 12.35 -33.32 30.62
C ILE A 80 11.38 -34.05 29.69
N GLU A 81 10.36 -34.68 30.27
CA GLU A 81 9.30 -35.35 29.51
C GLU A 81 8.41 -34.31 28.82
N VAL A 82 8.45 -34.29 27.49
CA VAL A 82 7.62 -33.38 26.69
C VAL A 82 6.18 -33.91 26.62
N GLN A 83 5.33 -33.50 27.58
CA GLN A 83 3.89 -33.79 27.59
C GLN A 83 3.09 -32.80 26.73
N ASN A 84 3.46 -32.66 25.46
CA ASN A 84 2.68 -31.85 24.52
C ASN A 84 1.64 -32.75 23.81
N PRO A 85 0.33 -32.60 24.07
CA PRO A 85 -0.72 -33.44 23.48
C PRO A 85 -0.84 -33.31 21.96
N ASN A 86 -0.35 -32.21 21.37
CA ASN A 86 -0.29 -32.00 19.92
C ASN A 86 1.01 -32.52 19.28
N ARG A 87 1.96 -33.04 20.07
CA ARG A 87 3.20 -33.60 19.55
C ARG A 87 2.93 -34.98 18.98
N ALA A 88 2.90 -35.08 17.65
CA ALA A 88 2.76 -36.36 16.98
C ALA A 88 3.93 -37.30 17.34
N PRO A 89 3.68 -38.54 17.81
CA PRO A 89 4.75 -39.48 18.11
C PRO A 89 5.42 -39.91 16.81
N GLN A 90 6.75 -39.74 16.75
CA GLN A 90 7.56 -40.24 15.65
C GLN A 90 7.55 -41.77 15.69
N ARG A 91 6.86 -42.39 14.73
CA ARG A 91 6.80 -43.84 14.57
C ARG A 91 7.67 -44.25 13.38
N ASN A 92 8.53 -45.25 13.56
CA ASN A 92 9.41 -45.73 12.50
C ASN A 92 8.56 -46.40 11.41
N LYS A 93 8.44 -45.76 10.24
CA LYS A 93 7.73 -46.32 9.08
C LYS A 93 8.70 -47.12 8.21
N LYS A 94 8.21 -48.19 7.60
CA LYS A 94 8.98 -49.01 6.65
C LYS A 94 9.21 -48.19 5.37
N VAL A 95 10.41 -48.26 4.80
CA VAL A 95 10.86 -47.49 3.62
C VAL A 95 9.90 -47.63 2.43
N THR A 96 9.29 -48.79 2.22
CA THR A 96 8.32 -49.03 1.15
C THR A 96 7.01 -48.23 1.30
N ALA A 97 6.61 -47.90 2.54
CA ALA A 97 5.41 -47.10 2.82
C ALA A 97 5.68 -45.58 2.78
N ILE A 98 6.93 -45.17 2.62
CA ILE A 98 7.31 -43.76 2.45
C ILE A 98 7.00 -43.32 1.01
N ASN A 99 7.27 -44.18 0.01
CA ASN A 99 7.00 -43.89 -1.40
C ASN A 99 5.50 -43.78 -1.72
N GLU A 100 4.62 -44.51 -1.02
CA GLU A 100 3.15 -44.35 -1.16
C GLU A 100 2.62 -43.09 -0.46
N ALA A 101 3.37 -42.54 0.50
CA ALA A 101 3.00 -41.31 1.22
C ALA A 101 3.38 -40.02 0.48
N GLU A 102 4.09 -40.11 -0.65
CA GLU A 102 4.41 -38.96 -1.52
C GLU A 102 3.23 -38.57 -2.45
N ALA A 103 2.17 -39.38 -2.49
CA ALA A 103 0.91 -38.96 -3.09
C ALA A 103 0.36 -37.78 -2.28
N LYS A 104 0.50 -36.56 -2.83
CA LYS A 104 0.03 -35.31 -2.22
C LYS A 104 -1.37 -35.55 -1.64
N PRO A 105 -1.60 -35.26 -0.35
CA PRO A 105 -2.91 -35.48 0.27
C PRO A 105 -3.96 -34.78 -0.58
N GLU A 106 -4.90 -35.55 -1.10
CA GLU A 106 -6.00 -35.02 -1.87
C GLU A 106 -6.79 -34.07 -0.98
N LEU A 107 -6.67 -32.77 -1.26
CA LEU A 107 -7.37 -31.71 -0.54
C LEU A 107 -8.85 -32.09 -0.41
N SER A 108 -9.37 -31.96 0.81
CA SER A 108 -10.77 -32.23 1.10
C SER A 108 -11.64 -31.41 0.16
N ARG A 109 -12.82 -31.93 -0.20
CA ARG A 109 -13.77 -31.22 -1.07
C ARG A 109 -13.99 -29.77 -0.60
N ARG A 110 -14.07 -29.57 0.72
CA ARG A 110 -14.20 -28.26 1.35
C ARG A 110 -13.00 -27.34 1.09
N GLU A 111 -11.79 -27.87 1.15
CA GLU A 111 -10.55 -27.12 0.90
C GLU A 111 -10.41 -26.76 -0.58
N ARG A 112 -10.84 -27.64 -1.50
CA ARG A 112 -10.85 -27.35 -2.95
C ARG A 112 -11.78 -26.19 -3.28
N GLU A 113 -13.01 -26.22 -2.74
CA GLU A 113 -13.99 -25.15 -2.93
C GLU A 113 -13.53 -23.82 -2.32
N GLU A 114 -12.84 -23.86 -1.17
CA GLU A 114 -12.30 -22.65 -0.54
C GLU A 114 -11.14 -22.03 -1.33
N ILE A 115 -10.22 -22.85 -1.85
CA ILE A 115 -9.13 -22.40 -2.74
C ILE A 115 -9.70 -21.83 -4.05
N GLU A 116 -10.71 -22.47 -4.63
CA GLU A 116 -11.35 -21.95 -5.84
C GLU A 116 -12.05 -20.61 -5.58
N LYS A 117 -12.74 -20.47 -4.45
CA LYS A 117 -13.33 -19.20 -4.03
C LYS A 117 -12.27 -18.11 -3.87
N GLN A 118 -11.13 -18.41 -3.23
CA GLN A 118 -10.01 -17.48 -3.10
C GLN A 118 -9.40 -17.11 -4.46
N ARG A 119 -9.28 -18.07 -5.38
CA ARG A 119 -8.81 -17.81 -6.75
C ARG A 119 -9.79 -16.94 -7.53
N ALA A 120 -11.09 -17.18 -7.39
CA ALA A 120 -12.13 -16.40 -8.04
C ALA A 120 -12.17 -14.95 -7.54
N THR A 121 -12.05 -14.73 -6.22
CA THR A 121 -11.98 -13.38 -5.65
C THR A 121 -10.70 -12.66 -6.07
N ALA A 122 -9.55 -13.35 -6.03
CA ALA A 122 -8.29 -12.80 -6.52
C ALA A 122 -8.35 -12.42 -8.00
N HIS A 123 -8.94 -13.27 -8.84
CA HIS A 123 -9.13 -13.01 -10.26
C HIS A 123 -10.06 -11.82 -10.52
N TYR A 124 -11.19 -11.74 -9.79
CA TYR A 124 -12.09 -10.59 -9.86
C TYR A 124 -11.36 -9.29 -9.47
N ASN A 125 -10.61 -9.31 -8.37
CA ASN A 125 -9.83 -8.16 -7.91
C ASN A 125 -8.75 -7.76 -8.93
N MET A 126 -8.07 -8.73 -9.54
CA MET A 126 -7.13 -8.46 -10.64
C MET A 126 -7.82 -7.81 -11.84
N LEU A 127 -8.99 -8.31 -12.26
CA LEU A 127 -9.73 -7.72 -13.37
C LEU A 127 -10.25 -6.33 -13.03
N HIS A 128 -10.66 -6.09 -11.78
CA HIS A 128 -11.13 -4.80 -11.30
C HIS A 128 -9.97 -3.78 -11.30
N ALA A 129 -8.81 -4.16 -10.76
CA ALA A 129 -7.60 -3.35 -10.80
C ALA A 129 -7.15 -3.03 -12.24
N LYS A 130 -7.29 -3.99 -13.16
CA LYS A 130 -7.04 -3.79 -14.61
C LYS A 130 -8.10 -2.92 -15.30
N GLY A 131 -9.15 -2.49 -14.61
CA GLY A 131 -10.24 -1.71 -15.22
C GLY A 131 -11.15 -2.52 -16.12
N LYS A 132 -11.11 -3.86 -16.07
CA LYS A 132 -11.86 -4.74 -16.98
C LYS A 132 -13.25 -5.10 -16.46
N THR A 133 -13.54 -4.93 -15.17
CA THR A 133 -14.90 -5.11 -14.63
C THR A 133 -15.81 -3.96 -15.08
N ALA A 134 -17.12 -4.23 -15.20
CA ALA A 134 -18.08 -3.20 -15.63
C ALA A 134 -18.06 -1.97 -14.72
N GLN A 135 -17.92 -2.18 -13.40
CA GLN A 135 -17.79 -1.11 -12.41
C GLN A 135 -16.54 -0.24 -12.67
N ALA A 136 -15.37 -0.86 -12.79
CA ALA A 136 -14.14 -0.10 -13.00
C ALA A 136 -14.13 0.63 -14.36
N ARG A 137 -14.72 0.04 -15.41
CA ARG A 137 -14.92 0.74 -16.69
C ARG A 137 -15.81 1.97 -16.55
N ALA A 138 -16.90 1.87 -15.79
CA ALA A 138 -17.80 3.00 -15.55
C ALA A 138 -17.11 4.12 -14.78
N ASP A 139 -16.33 3.78 -13.75
CA ASP A 139 -15.56 4.76 -12.99
C ASP A 139 -14.49 5.44 -13.85
N LEU A 140 -13.77 4.67 -14.69
CA LEU A 140 -12.82 5.23 -15.65
C LEU A 140 -13.50 6.14 -16.69
N ALA A 141 -14.67 5.75 -17.19
CA ALA A 141 -15.46 6.57 -18.11
C ALA A 141 -15.89 7.89 -17.45
N ARG A 142 -16.34 7.84 -16.19
CA ARG A 142 -16.69 9.04 -15.42
C ARG A 142 -15.47 9.95 -15.24
N LEU A 143 -14.32 9.39 -14.92
CA LEU A 143 -13.07 10.17 -14.82
C LEU A 143 -12.66 10.77 -16.16
N ALA A 144 -12.84 10.06 -17.27
CA ALA A 144 -12.56 10.57 -18.60
C ALA A 144 -13.44 11.79 -18.95
N ILE A 145 -14.74 11.75 -18.64
CA ILE A 145 -15.65 12.89 -18.83
C ILE A 145 -15.16 14.11 -18.04
N VAL A 146 -14.76 13.93 -16.78
CA VAL A 146 -14.24 15.04 -15.94
C VAL A 146 -12.93 15.60 -16.52
N LYS A 147 -12.03 14.74 -17.02
CA LYS A 147 -10.81 15.18 -17.67
C LYS A 147 -11.12 16.00 -18.93
N GLN A 148 -12.02 15.53 -19.79
CA GLN A 148 -12.46 16.25 -20.98
C GLN A 148 -13.05 17.62 -20.64
N GLN A 149 -13.94 17.69 -19.65
CA GLN A 149 -14.52 18.97 -19.20
C GLN A 149 -13.46 19.94 -18.67
N ARG A 150 -12.43 19.44 -17.97
CA ARG A 150 -11.33 20.26 -17.47
C ARG A 150 -10.46 20.78 -18.61
N GLU A 151 -10.12 19.92 -19.57
CA GLU A 151 -9.33 20.29 -20.74
C GLU A 151 -10.08 21.29 -21.62
N GLU A 152 -11.38 21.07 -21.87
CA GLU A 152 -12.23 22.01 -22.60
C GLU A 152 -12.34 23.34 -21.87
N ALA A 153 -12.52 23.35 -20.56
CA ALA A 153 -12.54 24.59 -19.78
C ALA A 153 -11.18 25.31 -19.80
N ALA A 154 -10.07 24.59 -19.76
CA ALA A 154 -8.72 25.16 -19.89
C ALA A 154 -8.54 25.79 -21.28
N LYS A 155 -8.85 25.04 -22.35
CA LYS A 155 -8.82 25.54 -23.73
C LYS A 155 -9.71 26.75 -23.95
N ARG A 156 -10.94 26.77 -23.39
CA ARG A 156 -11.82 27.94 -23.45
C ARG A 156 -11.23 29.15 -22.74
N ARG A 157 -10.62 28.96 -21.56
CA ARG A 157 -9.93 30.07 -20.85
C ARG A 157 -8.72 30.58 -21.61
N GLU A 158 -7.94 29.72 -22.26
CA GLU A 158 -6.80 30.11 -23.08
C GLU A 158 -7.23 30.88 -24.33
N ALA A 159 -8.25 30.39 -25.03
CA ALA A 159 -8.84 31.11 -26.18
C ALA A 159 -9.38 32.49 -25.78
N GLU A 160 -10.13 32.59 -24.68
CA GLU A 160 -10.65 33.86 -24.19
C GLU A 160 -9.54 34.83 -23.77
N LYS A 161 -8.43 34.33 -23.19
CA LYS A 161 -7.26 35.14 -22.87
C LYS A 161 -6.59 35.67 -24.14
N LEU A 162 -6.37 34.83 -25.14
CA LEU A 162 -5.77 35.22 -26.41
C LEU A 162 -6.64 36.25 -27.14
N GLU A 163 -7.96 36.07 -27.18
CA GLU A 163 -8.88 37.05 -27.77
C GLU A 163 -8.86 38.38 -27.01
N LYS A 164 -8.82 38.35 -25.68
CA LYS A 164 -8.71 39.56 -24.86
C LYS A 164 -7.36 40.26 -25.06
N GLU A 165 -6.28 39.53 -25.21
CA GLU A 165 -4.95 40.09 -25.51
C GLU A 165 -4.88 40.67 -26.90
N ALA A 166 -5.40 39.99 -27.92
CA ALA A 166 -5.52 40.50 -29.28
C ALA A 166 -6.39 41.77 -29.35
N ALA A 167 -7.51 41.79 -28.64
CA ALA A 167 -8.37 42.97 -28.55
C ALA A 167 -7.71 44.13 -27.77
N LYS A 168 -6.89 43.85 -26.77
CA LYS A 168 -6.08 44.88 -26.08
C LYS A 168 -4.98 45.40 -26.99
N GLN A 169 -4.28 44.52 -27.72
CA GLN A 169 -3.26 44.90 -28.68
C GLN A 169 -3.83 45.73 -29.83
N SER A 170 -5.00 45.36 -30.37
CA SER A 170 -5.66 46.14 -31.41
C SER A 170 -6.10 47.52 -30.91
N LYS A 171 -6.67 47.60 -29.70
CA LYS A 171 -7.01 48.88 -29.04
C LYS A 171 -5.77 49.72 -28.80
N ASN A 172 -4.68 49.14 -28.29
CA ASN A 172 -3.41 49.83 -28.08
C ASN A 172 -2.80 50.32 -29.40
N ALA A 173 -2.86 49.52 -30.46
CA ALA A 173 -2.40 49.93 -31.79
C ALA A 173 -3.24 51.08 -32.36
N GLN A 174 -4.56 51.04 -32.18
CA GLN A 174 -5.46 52.13 -32.57
C GLN A 174 -5.19 53.42 -31.79
N THR A 175 -4.97 53.34 -30.47
CA THR A 175 -4.66 54.53 -29.65
C THR A 175 -3.30 55.11 -30.00
N LEU A 176 -2.27 54.28 -30.23
CA LEU A 176 -0.95 54.75 -30.67
C LEU A 176 -1.01 55.43 -32.04
N LYS A 177 -1.77 54.85 -32.98
CA LYS A 177 -2.01 55.45 -34.31
C LYS A 177 -2.74 56.79 -34.20
N ALA A 178 -3.75 56.91 -33.33
CA ALA A 178 -4.49 58.15 -33.10
C ALA A 178 -3.64 59.25 -32.44
N LEU A 179 -2.69 58.87 -31.59
CA LEU A 179 -1.73 59.79 -30.94
C LEU A 179 -0.59 60.23 -31.86
N GLY A 180 -0.58 59.82 -33.13
CA GLY A 180 0.41 60.26 -34.14
C GLY A 180 1.83 59.74 -33.90
N LYS A 181 2.05 58.84 -32.94
CA LYS A 181 3.34 58.18 -32.70
C LYS A 181 3.54 57.11 -33.79
N LYS A 182 4.13 57.50 -34.92
CA LYS A 182 4.64 56.56 -35.92
C LYS A 182 5.72 55.72 -35.22
N SER A 183 5.49 54.41 -35.12
CA SER A 183 6.55 53.46 -34.81
C SER A 183 7.50 53.44 -36.01
N GLU A 184 8.66 54.06 -35.88
CA GLU A 184 9.83 53.77 -36.73
C GLU A 184 10.32 52.34 -36.50
#